data_AF-X1N397-F1
#
_entry.id   AF-X1N397-F1
#
_cell.length_a   1.000
_cell.length_b   1.000
_cell.length_c   1.000
_cell.angle_alpha   90.00
_cell.angle_beta   90.00
_cell.angle_gamma   90.00
#
_symmetry.space_group_name_H-M   'P 1'
#
loop_
_entity.id
_entity.type
_entity.pdbx_description
1 polymer ?
#
loop_
_entity_poly.entity_id
_entity_poly.type
_entity_poly.pdbx_seq_one_letter_code
_entity_poly.pdbx_strand_id
1 'polypeptide(L)'
;MNLPEKPNNKDKNVKIDFDGLQQRIIALPIPAKSYIQLETAKEGVILYTEQIPQQSSLTLHRFTLEKRKSEKVVDNISYFEISSDGSKYLYVTTSRQYVVSDPTAEPKLKEESLKINEIKIKVDPLLEW
;
A
#
# COMPACT_ATOMS: atom_id res chain seq x y z
N MET A 1 -1.75 5.03 -33.36
CA MET A 1 -2.29 4.28 -32.22
C MET A 1 -2.90 5.30 -31.28
N ASN A 2 -4.24 5.41 -31.25
CA ASN A 2 -4.92 6.39 -30.39
C ASN A 2 -4.92 5.85 -28.95
N LEU A 3 -4.33 6.61 -28.03
CA LEU A 3 -4.49 6.36 -26.59
C LEU A 3 -5.95 6.71 -26.21
N PRO A 4 -6.62 5.93 -25.34
CA PRO A 4 -7.97 6.27 -24.91
C PRO A 4 -7.98 7.58 -24.12
N GLU A 5 -8.97 8.43 -24.37
CA GLU A 5 -9.17 9.69 -23.65
C GLU A 5 -9.42 9.45 -22.16
N LYS A 6 -8.77 10.24 -21.30
CA LYS A 6 -9.00 10.25 -19.86
C LYS A 6 -10.46 10.67 -19.56
N PRO A 7 -11.15 10.06 -18.58
CA PRO A 7 -12.52 10.43 -18.25
C PRO A 7 -12.58 11.90 -17.81
N ASN A 8 -13.45 12.65 -18.49
CA ASN A 8 -13.77 14.05 -18.22
C ASN A 8 -14.49 14.17 -16.87
N ASN A 9 -13.71 14.40 -15.81
CA ASN A 9 -14.24 14.74 -14.49
C ASN A 9 -14.61 16.23 -14.50
N LYS A 10 -15.91 16.53 -14.57
CA LYS A 10 -16.44 17.91 -14.45
C LYS A 10 -15.76 18.59 -13.26
N ASP A 11 -15.01 19.64 -13.55
CA ASP A 11 -14.16 20.38 -12.62
C ASP A 11 -14.87 20.68 -11.30
N LYS A 12 -14.64 19.83 -10.29
CA LYS A 12 -14.73 20.29 -8.91
C LYS A 12 -13.61 21.31 -8.79
N ASN A 13 -13.96 22.59 -8.58
CA ASN A 13 -12.98 23.65 -8.40
C ASN A 13 -12.18 23.39 -7.12
N VAL A 14 -11.08 22.64 -7.22
CA VAL A 14 -10.18 22.33 -6.11
C VAL A 14 -9.21 23.51 -5.98
N LYS A 15 -9.37 24.28 -4.90
CA LYS A 15 -8.42 25.33 -4.53
C LYS A 15 -7.41 24.76 -3.53
N ILE A 16 -6.14 24.77 -3.91
CA ILE A 16 -5.04 24.42 -3.00
C ILE A 16 -4.69 25.67 -2.18
N ASP A 17 -4.71 25.52 -0.86
CA ASP A 17 -4.37 26.57 0.09
C ASP A 17 -3.24 26.11 1.00
N PHE A 18 -2.08 26.76 0.85
CA PHE A 18 -0.88 26.47 1.61
C PHE A 18 -0.75 27.36 2.86
N ASP A 19 -1.59 28.39 3.00
CA ASP A 19 -1.49 29.33 4.12
C ASP A 19 -1.80 28.62 5.43
N GLY A 20 -0.86 28.68 6.38
CA GLY A 20 -1.00 28.03 7.68
C GLY A 20 -0.98 26.50 7.62
N LEU A 21 -0.47 25.85 6.56
CA LEU A 21 -0.43 24.38 6.46
C LEU A 21 0.22 23.70 7.69
N GLN A 22 1.23 24.34 8.28
CA GLN A 22 1.89 23.85 9.51
C GLN A 22 0.95 23.76 10.72
N GLN A 23 -0.14 24.53 10.74
CA GLN A 23 -1.15 24.50 11.80
C GLN A 23 -2.22 23.42 11.58
N ARG A 24 -2.18 22.72 10.43
CA ARG A 24 -3.15 21.68 10.04
C ARG A 24 -2.61 20.25 10.25
N ILE A 25 -1.51 20.10 10.98
CA ILE A 25 -0.88 18.81 11.28
C ILE A 25 -1.64 18.13 12.42
N ILE A 26 -2.10 16.89 12.18
CA ILE A 26 -2.74 16.06 13.21
C ILE A 26 -1.83 14.87 13.49
N ALA A 27 -1.39 14.75 14.74
CA ALA A 27 -0.62 13.58 15.17
C ALA A 27 -1.52 12.33 15.17
N LEU A 28 -1.06 11.24 14.56
CA LEU A 28 -1.73 9.96 14.66
C LEU A 28 -1.52 9.39 16.08
N PRO A 29 -2.58 8.90 16.77
CA PRO A 29 -2.47 8.31 18.10
C PRO A 29 -1.91 6.88 18.03
N ILE A 30 -0.69 6.74 17.54
CA ILE A 30 0.04 5.47 17.42
C ILE A 30 1.31 5.50 18.28
N PRO A 31 1.79 4.36 18.78
CA PRO A 31 2.99 4.31 19.63
C PRO A 31 4.23 4.84 18.90
N ALA A 32 5.20 5.39 19.65
CA ALA A 32 6.49 5.77 19.09
C ALA A 32 7.27 4.51 18.69
N LYS A 33 7.48 4.32 17.38
CA LYS A 33 8.22 3.20 16.79
C LYS A 33 8.92 3.62 15.49
N SER A 34 9.70 2.73 14.89
CA SER A 34 10.30 2.95 13.58
C SER A 34 9.27 2.63 12.48
N TYR A 35 8.70 3.68 11.89
CA TYR A 35 7.83 3.58 10.73
C TYR A 35 8.59 4.07 9.50
N ILE A 36 8.62 3.26 8.44
CA ILE A 36 9.54 3.53 7.30
C ILE A 36 8.82 3.77 5.97
N GLN A 37 7.52 3.51 5.89
CA GLN A 37 6.68 3.81 4.73
C GLN A 37 5.26 4.14 5.20
N LEU A 38 4.63 5.12 4.56
CA LEU A 38 3.25 5.54 4.82
C LEU A 38 2.58 5.91 3.51
N GLU A 39 1.45 5.28 3.22
CA GLU A 39 0.67 5.46 2.00
C GLU A 39 -0.79 5.73 2.32
N THR A 40 -1.43 6.58 1.52
CA THR A 40 -2.89 6.78 1.57
C THR A 40 -3.59 5.82 0.61
N ALA A 41 -4.73 5.30 1.02
CA ALA A 41 -5.57 4.42 0.19
C ALA A 41 -6.95 5.06 -0.07
N LYS A 42 -8.03 4.30 0.09
CA LYS A 42 -9.40 4.82 0.12
C LYS A 42 -9.55 5.92 1.19
N GLU A 43 -10.60 6.73 1.05
CA GLU A 43 -10.90 7.85 1.94
C GLU A 43 -10.74 7.47 3.43
N GLY A 44 -9.89 8.21 4.14
CA GLY A 44 -9.65 8.01 5.56
C GLY A 44 -8.85 6.77 5.94
N VAL A 45 -8.26 6.05 4.99
CA VAL A 45 -7.41 4.87 5.24
C VAL A 45 -5.95 5.21 4.95
N ILE A 46 -5.10 4.93 5.94
CA ILE A 46 -3.64 5.04 5.84
C ILE A 46 -3.06 3.65 6.10
N LEU A 47 -2.18 3.20 5.21
CA LEU A 47 -1.39 1.98 5.39
C LEU A 47 0.06 2.38 5.67
N TYR A 48 0.71 1.71 6.62
CA TYR A 48 2.07 2.06 6.99
C TYR A 48 2.85 0.85 7.52
N THR A 49 4.16 0.86 7.32
CA THR A 49 5.04 -0.24 7.72
C THR A 49 5.86 0.11 8.96
N GLU A 50 5.88 -0.82 9.91
CA GLU A 50 6.76 -0.81 11.08
C GLU A 50 7.98 -1.68 10.78
N GLN A 51 9.17 -1.17 11.10
CA GLN A 51 10.41 -1.94 11.11
C GLN A 51 10.84 -2.20 12.55
N ILE A 52 10.93 -3.47 12.93
CA ILE A 52 11.42 -3.85 14.26
C ILE A 52 12.94 -3.96 14.21
N PRO A 53 13.70 -3.32 15.13
CA PRO A 53 15.15 -3.45 15.17
C PRO A 53 15.60 -4.91 15.17
N GLN A 54 16.66 -5.22 14.40
CA GLN A 54 17.23 -6.57 14.23
C GLN A 54 16.32 -7.57 13.51
N GLN A 55 15.13 -7.17 13.07
CA GLN A 55 14.31 -7.96 12.14
C GLN A 55 14.48 -7.41 10.72
N SER A 56 14.66 -8.31 9.76
CA SER A 56 14.72 -7.95 8.33
C SER A 56 13.34 -7.80 7.69
N SER A 57 12.28 -8.17 8.40
CA SER A 57 10.89 -8.07 7.95
C SER A 57 10.22 -6.80 8.44
N LEU A 58 9.08 -6.49 7.81
CA LEU A 58 8.18 -5.41 8.19
C LEU A 58 6.86 -5.96 8.71
N THR A 59 6.18 -5.15 9.52
CA THR A 59 4.77 -5.34 9.87
C THR A 59 3.95 -4.24 9.19
N LEU A 60 2.93 -4.63 8.42
CA LEU A 60 1.98 -3.71 7.83
C LEU A 60 0.85 -3.42 8.81
N HIS A 61 0.55 -2.15 8.98
CA HIS A 61 -0.54 -1.64 9.80
C HIS A 61 -1.50 -0.82 8.95
N ARG A 62 -2.74 -0.70 9.43
CA ARG A 62 -3.79 0.14 8.88
C ARG A 62 -4.30 1.09 9.95
N PHE A 63 -4.36 2.37 9.62
CA PHE A 63 -5.04 3.38 10.42
C PHE A 63 -6.32 3.83 9.71
N THR A 64 -7.42 3.96 10.45
CA THR A 64 -8.68 4.53 9.96
C THR A 64 -8.96 5.85 10.67
N LEU A 65 -9.07 6.95 9.91
CA LEU A 65 -9.29 8.30 10.44
C LEU A 65 -10.60 8.42 11.23
N GLU A 66 -11.69 7.82 10.72
CA GLU A 66 -13.01 7.83 11.37
C GLU A 66 -12.94 7.25 12.79
N LYS A 67 -12.29 6.09 12.93
CA LYS A 67 -12.16 5.37 14.20
C LYS A 67 -10.98 5.84 15.03
N ARG A 68 -10.10 6.67 14.46
CA ARG A 68 -8.78 7.05 15.01
C ARG A 68 -8.01 5.86 15.57
N LYS A 69 -8.07 4.73 14.88
CA LYS A 69 -7.57 3.44 15.37
C LYS A 69 -6.58 2.85 14.39
N SER A 70 -5.51 2.30 14.95
CA SER A 70 -4.55 1.45 14.25
C SER A 70 -4.86 -0.03 14.49
N GLU A 71 -4.72 -0.82 13.42
CA GLU A 71 -4.82 -2.27 13.44
C GLU A 71 -3.66 -2.88 12.67
N LYS A 72 -3.10 -3.97 13.20
CA LYS A 72 -2.11 -4.76 12.49
C LYS A 72 -2.79 -5.52 11.35
N VAL A 73 -2.25 -5.44 10.15
CA VAL A 73 -2.78 -6.11 8.95
C VAL A 73 -2.05 -7.43 8.72
N VAL A 74 -0.73 -7.41 8.67
CA VAL A 74 0.10 -8.60 8.40
C VAL A 74 1.52 -8.39 8.92
N ASP A 75 2.13 -9.47 9.44
CA ASP A 75 3.53 -9.51 9.84
C ASP A 75 4.39 -10.21 8.78
N ASN A 76 5.71 -10.14 8.93
CA ASN A 76 6.66 -10.91 8.14
C ASN A 76 6.54 -10.64 6.63
N ILE A 77 6.42 -9.37 6.25
CA ILE A 77 6.48 -8.94 4.85
C ILE A 77 7.88 -8.40 4.52
N SER A 78 8.26 -8.53 3.26
CA SER A 78 9.49 -7.97 2.68
C SER A 78 9.21 -6.77 1.78
N TYR A 79 7.96 -6.58 1.34
CA TYR A 79 7.58 -5.53 0.40
C TYR A 79 6.10 -5.14 0.56
N PHE A 80 5.79 -3.87 0.31
CA PHE A 80 4.44 -3.30 0.31
C PHE A 80 4.34 -2.17 -0.73
N GLU A 81 3.23 -2.11 -1.46
CA GLU A 81 2.95 -1.09 -2.47
C GLU A 81 1.44 -0.82 -2.56
N ILE A 82 1.05 0.43 -2.76
CA ILE A 82 -0.34 0.82 -3.03
C ILE A 82 -0.57 0.97 -4.54
N SER A 83 -1.73 0.55 -5.03
CA SER A 83 -2.15 0.86 -6.40
C SER A 83 -2.33 2.38 -6.59
N SER A 84 -2.15 2.87 -7.81
CA SER A 84 -2.21 4.31 -8.12
C SER A 84 -3.53 4.98 -7.75
N ASP A 85 -4.63 4.24 -7.69
CA ASP A 85 -5.95 4.74 -7.32
C ASP A 85 -6.32 4.46 -5.86
N GLY A 86 -5.40 3.86 -5.09
CA GLY A 86 -5.61 3.52 -3.68
C GLY A 86 -6.65 2.42 -3.44
N SER A 87 -7.15 1.75 -4.48
CA SER A 87 -8.26 0.78 -4.37
C SER A 87 -7.79 -0.60 -3.87
N LYS A 88 -6.53 -0.94 -4.14
CA LYS A 88 -5.84 -2.18 -3.77
C LYS A 88 -4.42 -1.90 -3.28
N TYR A 89 -3.88 -2.82 -2.50
CA TYR A 89 -2.46 -2.87 -2.18
C TYR A 89 -1.89 -4.25 -2.46
N LEU A 90 -0.60 -4.29 -2.76
CA LEU A 90 0.22 -5.50 -2.84
C LEU A 90 1.10 -5.57 -1.58
N TYR A 91 1.21 -6.76 -1.00
CA TYR A 91 2.33 -7.07 -0.12
C TYR A 91 3.00 -8.37 -0.54
N VAL A 92 4.27 -8.51 -0.18
CA VAL A 92 5.04 -9.75 -0.39
C VAL A 92 5.51 -10.26 0.95
N THR A 93 5.18 -11.51 1.27
CA THR A 93 5.68 -12.15 2.50
C THR A 93 7.18 -12.45 2.38
N THR A 94 7.86 -12.65 3.51
CA THR A 94 9.25 -13.15 3.51
C THR A 94 9.39 -14.51 2.83
N SER A 95 8.32 -15.31 2.79
CA SER A 95 8.21 -16.57 2.03
C SER A 95 7.90 -16.38 0.53
N ARG A 96 7.96 -15.14 0.02
CA ARG A 96 7.72 -14.77 -1.39
C ARG A 96 6.30 -15.07 -1.90
N GLN A 97 5.29 -15.01 -1.04
CA GLN A 97 3.89 -15.00 -1.48
C GLN A 97 3.48 -13.57 -1.80
N TYR A 98 2.90 -13.37 -2.98
CA TYR A 98 2.42 -12.07 -3.46
C TYR A 98 0.91 -12.01 -3.24
N VAL A 99 0.43 -11.00 -2.52
CA VAL A 99 -0.98 -10.89 -2.14
C VAL A 99 -1.51 -9.52 -2.49
N VAL A 100 -2.61 -9.48 -3.25
CA VAL A 100 -3.32 -8.24 -3.59
C VAL A 100 -4.61 -8.19 -2.81
N SER A 101 -4.81 -7.16 -1.98
CA SER A 101 -5.94 -7.09 -1.07
C SER A 101 -6.60 -5.71 -1.03
N ASP A 102 -7.79 -5.64 -0.44
CA ASP A 102 -8.53 -4.40 -0.24
C ASP A 102 -8.02 -3.65 1.01
N PRO A 103 -7.67 -2.36 0.93
CA PRO A 103 -7.18 -1.58 2.06
C PRO A 103 -8.13 -1.52 3.26
N THR A 104 -9.42 -1.80 3.06
CA THR A 104 -10.45 -1.76 4.11
C THR A 104 -10.83 -3.13 4.67
N ALA A 105 -10.33 -4.22 4.10
CA ALA A 105 -10.63 -5.57 4.53
C ALA A 105 -9.43 -6.23 5.23
N GLU A 106 -9.68 -7.32 5.96
CA GLU A 106 -8.60 -8.20 6.40
C GLU A 106 -8.13 -9.06 5.22
N PRO A 107 -6.82 -9.11 4.94
CA PRO A 107 -6.32 -9.89 3.82
C PRO A 107 -6.46 -11.38 4.09
N LYS A 108 -6.85 -12.12 3.05
CA LYS A 108 -7.00 -13.56 3.11
C LYS A 108 -5.88 -14.25 2.36
N LEU A 109 -4.77 -14.48 3.05
CA LEU A 109 -3.53 -15.01 2.45
C LEU A 109 -3.76 -16.18 1.47
N LYS A 110 -4.59 -17.17 1.83
CA LYS A 110 -4.82 -18.35 0.97
C LYS A 110 -5.63 -18.06 -0.29
N GLU A 111 -6.60 -17.14 -0.22
CA GLU A 111 -7.52 -16.83 -1.31
C GLU A 111 -6.95 -15.75 -2.24
N GLU A 112 -6.21 -14.79 -1.67
CA GLU A 112 -5.72 -13.60 -2.36
C GLU A 112 -4.27 -13.72 -2.83
N SER A 113 -3.59 -14.83 -2.52
CA SER A 113 -2.24 -15.10 -3.04
C SER A 113 -2.27 -15.34 -4.54
N LEU A 114 -1.39 -14.63 -5.26
CA LEU A 114 -1.19 -14.82 -6.69
C LEU A 114 -0.47 -16.15 -6.98
N LYS A 115 -0.97 -16.90 -7.96
CA LYS A 115 -0.35 -18.15 -8.44
C LYS A 115 0.75 -17.88 -9.45
N ILE A 116 1.85 -17.28 -8.99
CA ILE A 116 2.97 -16.91 -9.88
C ILE A 116 3.82 -18.10 -10.32
N ASN A 117 3.73 -19.24 -9.63
CA ASN A 117 4.52 -20.44 -9.94
C ASN A 117 4.11 -21.11 -11.26
N GLU A 118 2.96 -20.74 -11.82
CA GLU A 118 2.46 -21.25 -13.10
C GLU A 118 2.84 -20.34 -14.28
N ILE A 119 3.45 -19.18 -14.03
CA ILE A 119 3.88 -18.24 -15.06
C ILE A 119 5.04 -18.86 -15.85
N LYS A 120 4.87 -18.96 -17.17
CA LYS A 120 5.92 -19.39 -18.10
C LYS A 120 6.44 -18.19 -18.87
N ILE A 121 7.76 -18.03 -18.88
CA ILE A 121 8.45 -16.97 -19.62
C ILE A 121 9.28 -17.63 -20.71
N LYS A 122 9.20 -17.11 -21.94
CA LYS A 122 10.09 -17.54 -23.02
C LYS A 122 11.44 -16.85 -22.81
N VAL A 123 12.50 -17.64 -22.66
CA VAL A 123 13.88 -17.17 -22.49
C VAL A 123 14.67 -17.49 -23.75
N ASP A 124 15.41 -16.51 -24.28
CA ASP A 124 16.41 -16.71 -25.34
C ASP A 124 17.79 -16.37 -24.77
N PRO A 125 18.54 -17.37 -24.27
CA PRO A 125 19.81 -17.13 -23.61
C PRO A 125 20.81 -16.41 -24.50
N LEU A 126 20.74 -16.57 -25.83
CA LEU A 126 21.72 -15.97 -26.74
C LEU A 126 21.57 -14.44 -26.89
N LEU A 127 20.42 -13.90 -26.49
CA LEU A 127 20.13 -12.46 -26.49
C LEU A 127 20.26 -11.83 -25.09
N GLU A 128 20.61 -12.60 -24.06
CA GLU A 128 20.71 -12.12 -22.66
C GLU A 128 22.15 -11.87 -22.19
N TRP A 129 23.18 -12.21 -22.98
CA TRP A 129 24.61 -11.91 -22.72
C TRP A 129 25.14 -10.82 -23.64
#